data_AF-A0A2R7Y7Q2-F1
#
_entry.id   AF-A0A2R7Y7Q2-F1
#
_cell.length_a   1.000
_cell.length_b   1.000
_cell.length_c   1.000
_cell.angle_alpha   90.00
_cell.angle_beta   90.00
_cell.angle_gamma   90.00
#
_symmetry.space_group_name_H-M   'P 1'
#
loop_
_entity.id
_entity.type
_entity.pdbx_description
1 polymer ?
#
loop_
_entity_poly.entity_id
_entity_poly.type
_entity_poly.pdbx_seq_one_letter_code
_entity_poly.pdbx_strand_id
1 'polypeptide(L)'
;MDSVCPKCGRSGSKVVREIGSRRYVYYRHYNPETKGVSYCYVGPLDGYVRVEALHDLELTNIEDQDYIETAINSLLKAVRKLGNKSNLEYDAALEEVLTKLFAHLSSHREAVERAFKRAFQA
;
A
#
# COMPACT_ATOMS: atom_id res chain seq x y z
N MET A 1 9.59 -4.11 -21.59
CA MET A 1 10.56 -3.10 -21.09
C MET A 1 10.89 -3.46 -19.67
N ASP A 2 12.17 -3.46 -19.32
CA ASP A 2 12.59 -3.65 -17.94
C ASP A 2 12.29 -2.38 -17.13
N SER A 3 11.79 -2.57 -15.91
CA SER A 3 11.51 -1.52 -14.94
C SER A 3 12.20 -1.85 -13.61
N VAL A 4 12.29 -0.85 -12.73
CA VAL A 4 12.84 -1.02 -11.39
C VAL A 4 11.81 -1.76 -10.54
N CYS A 5 12.20 -2.90 -9.96
CA CYS A 5 11.33 -3.65 -9.07
C CYS A 5 11.09 -2.88 -7.76
N PRO A 6 9.84 -2.53 -7.43
CA PRO A 6 9.53 -1.74 -6.24
C PRO A 6 9.87 -2.46 -4.93
N LYS A 7 9.98 -3.79 -4.95
CA LYS A 7 10.31 -4.59 -3.77
C LYS A 7 11.80 -4.59 -3.42
N CYS A 8 12.69 -4.54 -4.43
CA CYS A 8 14.12 -4.81 -4.21
C CYS A 8 15.06 -3.86 -4.95
N GLY A 9 14.56 -2.89 -5.70
CA GLY A 9 15.36 -1.90 -6.44
C GLY A 9 16.10 -2.44 -7.67
N ARG A 10 16.11 -3.77 -7.90
CA ARG A 10 16.78 -4.37 -9.06
C ARG A 10 15.93 -4.21 -10.33
N SER A 11 16.59 -4.05 -11.48
CA SER A 11 15.93 -4.15 -12.78
C SER A 11 15.27 -5.51 -12.97
N GLY A 12 14.11 -5.52 -13.61
CA GLY A 12 13.41 -6.74 -13.97
C GLY A 12 12.19 -6.44 -14.83
N SER A 13 11.49 -7.49 -15.23
CA SER A 13 10.27 -7.35 -16.01
C SER A 13 9.05 -7.67 -15.14
N LYS A 14 8.06 -6.77 -15.13
CA LYS A 14 6.75 -7.02 -14.50
C LYS A 14 6.06 -8.19 -15.22
N VAL A 15 5.60 -9.16 -14.45
CA VAL A 15 4.83 -10.31 -14.94
C VAL A 15 3.61 -10.53 -14.05
N VAL A 16 2.47 -10.85 -14.66
CA VAL A 16 1.26 -11.23 -13.93
C VAL A 16 1.14 -12.74 -13.98
N ARG A 17 0.92 -13.36 -12.81
CA ARG A 17 0.66 -14.79 -12.69
C ARG A 17 -0.74 -15.01 -12.18
N GLU A 18 -1.45 -15.93 -12.83
CA GLU A 18 -2.73 -16.43 -12.36
C GLU A 18 -2.51 -17.68 -11.52
N ILE A 19 -3.05 -17.70 -10.29
CA ILE A 19 -2.99 -18.84 -9.39
C ILE A 19 -4.40 -19.07 -8.85
N GLY A 20 -5.04 -20.15 -9.31
CA GLY A 20 -6.48 -20.33 -9.11
C GLY A 20 -7.26 -19.24 -9.87
N SER A 21 -8.20 -18.57 -9.21
CA SER A 21 -9.00 -17.49 -9.80
C SER A 21 -8.44 -16.08 -9.53
N ARG A 22 -7.16 -15.98 -9.15
CA ARG A 22 -6.56 -14.74 -8.66
C ARG A 22 -5.30 -14.38 -9.41
N ARG A 23 -5.09 -13.08 -9.60
CA ARG A 23 -3.94 -12.55 -10.33
C ARG A 23 -2.98 -11.84 -9.38
N TYR A 24 -1.70 -12.08 -9.61
CA TYR A 24 -0.62 -11.63 -8.74
C TYR A 24 0.49 -11.01 -9.56
N VAL A 25 1.00 -9.88 -9.09
CA VAL A 25 2.12 -9.17 -9.69
C VAL A 25 3.43 -9.73 -9.14
N TYR A 26 4.33 -10.05 -10.06
CA TYR A 26 5.70 -10.40 -9.77
C TYR A 26 6.65 -9.57 -10.64
N TYR A 27 7.87 -9.41 -10.17
CA TYR A 27 8.99 -8.95 -10.99
C TYR A 27 9.94 -10.12 -11.23
N ARG A 28 10.18 -10.41 -12.51
CA ARG A 28 11.15 -11.42 -12.94
C ARG A 28 12.54 -10.79 -13.06
N HIS A 29 13.51 -11.36 -12.37
CA HIS A 29 14.89 -10.92 -12.38
C HIS A 29 15.77 -11.99 -13.02
N TYR A 30 16.50 -11.60 -14.06
CA TYR A 30 17.51 -12.44 -14.68
C TYR A 30 18.90 -12.05 -14.14
N ASN A 31 19.66 -13.04 -13.68
CA ASN A 31 21.06 -12.86 -13.34
C ASN A 31 21.91 -13.35 -14.53
N PRO A 32 22.62 -12.47 -15.26
CA PRO A 32 23.41 -12.86 -16.42
C PRO A 32 24.65 -13.69 -16.05
N GLU A 33 25.19 -13.54 -14.85
CA GLU A 33 26.39 -14.25 -14.39
C GLU A 33 26.07 -15.72 -14.09
N THR A 34 24.98 -15.96 -13.35
CA THR A 34 24.57 -17.32 -12.95
C THR A 34 23.58 -17.95 -13.93
N LYS A 35 23.11 -17.18 -14.93
CA LYS A 35 21.97 -17.51 -15.80
C LYS A 35 20.69 -17.85 -15.02
N GLY A 36 20.62 -17.49 -13.75
CA GLY A 36 19.51 -17.79 -12.86
C GLY A 36 18.34 -16.84 -13.05
N VAL A 37 17.14 -17.33 -12.77
CA VAL A 37 15.91 -16.53 -12.77
C VAL A 37 15.32 -16.54 -11.37
N SER A 38 15.04 -15.36 -10.83
CA SER A 38 14.34 -15.20 -9.55
C SER A 38 13.10 -14.33 -9.72
N TYR A 39 12.19 -14.40 -8.76
CA TYR A 39 10.94 -13.67 -8.78
C TYR A 39 10.72 -12.93 -7.46
N CYS A 40 10.34 -11.65 -7.55
CA CYS A 40 9.88 -10.87 -6.43
C CYS A 40 8.36 -10.76 -6.47
N TYR A 41 7.66 -11.35 -5.50
CA TYR A 41 6.22 -11.16 -5.32
C TYR A 41 5.93 -9.73 -4.84
N VAL A 42 5.10 -8.99 -5.58
CA VAL A 42 4.76 -7.57 -5.34
C VAL A 42 3.36 -7.40 -4.74
N GLY A 43 2.46 -8.37 -4.93
CA GLY A 43 1.12 -8.34 -4.34
C GLY A 43 0.04 -8.85 -5.30
N PRO A 44 -1.21 -8.93 -4.84
CA PRO A 44 -2.36 -9.24 -5.68
C PRO A 44 -2.76 -8.02 -6.53
N LEU A 45 -3.28 -8.26 -7.74
CA LEU A 45 -3.95 -7.19 -8.51
C LEU A 45 -5.32 -6.85 -7.91
N ASP A 46 -6.03 -7.87 -7.46
CA ASP A 46 -7.43 -7.76 -7.02
C ASP A 46 -7.55 -7.58 -5.48
N GLY A 47 -6.51 -7.04 -4.84
CA GLY A 47 -6.48 -6.81 -3.38
C GLY A 47 -6.27 -8.05 -2.51
N TYR A 48 -6.01 -7.88 -1.21
CA TYR A 48 -5.76 -8.97 -0.26
C TYR A 48 -7.03 -9.51 0.43
N VAL A 49 -7.77 -10.42 -0.20
CA VAL A 49 -9.03 -11.02 0.34
C VAL A 49 -9.03 -11.33 1.85
N ARG A 50 -8.02 -12.05 2.37
CA ARG A 50 -7.99 -12.45 3.79
C ARG A 50 -7.57 -11.33 4.74
N VAL A 51 -6.68 -10.46 4.27
CA VAL A 51 -6.22 -9.33 5.08
C VAL A 51 -7.34 -8.30 5.14
N GLU A 52 -8.04 -8.08 4.04
CA GLU A 52 -9.18 -7.17 3.94
C GLU A 52 -10.27 -7.50 4.95
N ALA A 53 -10.70 -8.77 5.00
CA ALA A 53 -11.72 -9.21 5.95
C ALA A 53 -11.37 -8.93 7.43
N LEU A 54 -10.07 -8.87 7.75
CA LEU A 54 -9.59 -8.56 9.09
C LEU A 54 -9.29 -7.07 9.26
N HIS A 55 -8.78 -6.42 8.22
CA HIS A 55 -8.10 -5.14 8.29
C HIS A 55 -8.87 -3.96 7.72
N ASP A 56 -9.70 -4.16 6.69
CA ASP A 56 -10.45 -3.09 6.02
C ASP A 56 -9.52 -1.91 5.65
N LEU A 57 -8.44 -2.25 4.92
CA LEU A 57 -7.33 -1.35 4.59
C LEU A 57 -7.15 -1.15 3.08
N GLU A 58 -7.89 -1.88 2.27
CA GLU A 58 -7.84 -1.85 0.80
C GLU A 58 -6.42 -2.09 0.28
N LEU A 59 -5.75 -3.09 0.85
CA LEU A 59 -4.38 -3.41 0.47
C LEU A 59 -4.35 -4.11 -0.89
N THR A 60 -3.46 -3.64 -1.77
CA THR A 60 -3.19 -4.18 -3.10
C THR A 60 -1.67 -4.37 -3.31
N ASN A 61 -1.24 -4.53 -4.56
CA ASN A 61 0.17 -4.61 -4.91
C ASN A 61 0.89 -3.27 -4.69
N ILE A 62 2.18 -3.34 -4.35
CA ILE A 62 3.00 -2.19 -3.95
C ILE A 62 3.05 -1.07 -5.02
N GLU A 63 2.82 -1.39 -6.30
CA GLU A 63 2.83 -0.38 -7.38
C GLU A 63 1.55 0.46 -7.40
N ASP A 64 0.43 -0.12 -7.02
CA ASP A 64 -0.90 0.49 -7.13
C ASP A 64 -1.48 0.88 -5.75
N GLN A 65 -0.72 0.73 -4.67
CA GLN A 65 -1.17 1.04 -3.31
C GLN A 65 -1.29 2.56 -3.08
N ASP A 66 -2.49 3.04 -2.69
CA ASP A 66 -2.65 4.37 -2.13
C ASP A 66 -2.28 4.37 -0.64
N TYR A 67 -1.06 4.81 -0.34
CA TYR A 67 -0.53 4.85 1.03
C TYR A 67 -1.26 5.86 1.93
N ILE A 68 -1.85 6.92 1.35
CA ILE A 68 -2.59 7.93 2.12
C ILE A 68 -3.91 7.32 2.58
N GLU A 69 -4.66 6.70 1.67
CA GLU A 69 -5.90 5.97 1.96
C GLU A 69 -5.67 4.83 2.96
N THR A 70 -4.58 4.07 2.80
CA THR A 70 -4.21 3.00 3.74
C THR A 70 -3.98 3.52 5.16
N ALA A 71 -3.27 4.65 5.30
CA ALA A 71 -2.98 5.26 6.60
C ALA A 71 -4.26 5.77 7.28
N ILE A 72 -5.12 6.40 6.48
CA ILE A 72 -6.47 6.84 6.82
C ILE A 72 -7.31 5.68 7.37
N ASN A 73 -7.43 4.59 6.61
CA ASN A 73 -8.23 3.42 6.97
C ASN A 73 -7.67 2.75 8.25
N SER A 74 -6.34 2.70 8.38
CA SER A 74 -5.67 2.19 9.58
C SER A 74 -6.04 2.99 10.83
N LEU A 75 -6.06 4.31 10.71
CA LEU A 75 -6.37 5.20 11.82
C LEU A 75 -7.85 5.11 12.21
N LEU A 76 -8.76 5.17 11.22
CA LEU A 76 -10.21 4.97 11.46
C LEU A 76 -10.51 3.66 12.17
N LYS A 77 -9.85 2.57 11.75
CA LYS A 77 -10.00 1.28 12.40
C LYS A 77 -9.48 1.28 13.84
N ALA A 78 -8.32 1.88 14.09
CA ALA A 78 -7.78 2.00 15.45
C ALA A 78 -8.76 2.75 16.37
N VAL A 79 -9.33 3.84 15.87
CA VAL A 79 -10.37 4.63 16.53
C VAL A 79 -11.60 3.78 16.85
N ARG A 80 -12.19 3.08 15.88
CA ARG A 80 -13.35 2.20 16.11
C ARG A 80 -13.09 1.14 17.18
N LYS A 81 -11.88 0.57 17.21
CA LYS A 81 -11.48 -0.40 18.25
C LYS A 81 -11.40 0.22 19.66
N LEU A 82 -11.06 1.51 19.75
CA LEU A 82 -11.03 2.25 21.01
C LEU A 82 -12.43 2.69 21.45
N GLY A 83 -13.27 3.16 20.52
CA GLY A 83 -14.65 3.62 20.79
C GLY A 83 -15.57 2.53 21.34
N ASN A 84 -15.33 1.25 20.99
CA ASN A 84 -15.99 0.11 21.63
C ASN A 84 -15.73 -0.03 23.15
N LYS A 85 -14.91 0.85 23.76
CA LYS A 85 -14.59 0.83 25.20
C LYS A 85 -15.08 2.02 26.04
N SER A 86 -15.57 3.16 25.51
CA SER A 86 -16.45 4.16 26.19
C SER A 86 -16.37 5.61 25.65
N ASN A 87 -17.50 6.33 25.84
CA ASN A 87 -17.79 7.79 25.80
C ASN A 87 -17.91 8.54 24.45
N LEU A 88 -19.15 8.94 24.14
CA LEU A 88 -19.59 9.81 23.03
C LEU A 88 -18.79 11.12 22.87
N GLU A 89 -18.26 11.68 23.96
CA GLU A 89 -17.47 12.92 23.93
C GLU A 89 -16.08 12.73 23.31
N TYR A 90 -15.50 11.53 23.46
CA TYR A 90 -14.23 11.17 22.83
C TYR A 90 -14.38 10.95 21.34
N ASP A 91 -15.52 10.41 20.90
CA ASP A 91 -15.78 10.15 19.48
C ASP A 91 -15.83 11.44 18.66
N ALA A 92 -16.48 12.50 19.18
CA ALA A 92 -16.57 13.80 18.51
C ALA A 92 -15.20 14.51 18.38
N ALA A 93 -14.42 14.54 19.48
CA ALA A 93 -13.08 15.14 19.46
C ALA A 93 -12.13 14.37 18.53
N LEU A 94 -12.28 13.05 18.47
CA LEU A 94 -11.49 12.19 17.62
C LEU A 94 -11.87 12.35 16.15
N GLU A 95 -13.16 12.42 15.83
CA GLU A 95 -13.63 12.72 14.47
C GLU A 95 -13.14 14.09 13.99
N GLU A 96 -13.10 15.10 14.87
CA GLU A 96 -12.55 16.42 14.55
C GLU A 96 -11.05 16.37 14.25
N VAL A 97 -10.26 15.70 15.11
CA VAL A 97 -8.80 15.54 14.92
C VAL A 97 -8.52 14.78 13.63
N LEU A 98 -9.26 13.70 13.36
CA LEU A 98 -9.16 12.96 12.11
C LEU A 98 -9.46 13.89 10.95
N THR A 99 -10.62 14.53 10.91
CA THR A 99 -11.02 15.42 9.80
C THR A 99 -9.97 16.49 9.51
N LYS A 100 -9.38 17.09 10.55
CA LYS A 100 -8.28 18.06 10.41
C LYS A 100 -7.01 17.43 9.84
N LEU A 101 -6.61 16.26 10.34
CA LEU A 101 -5.45 15.52 9.82
C LEU A 101 -5.66 15.14 8.35
N PHE A 102 -6.86 14.67 7.99
CA PHE A 102 -7.24 14.34 6.62
C PHE A 102 -7.13 15.56 5.71
N ALA A 103 -7.76 16.68 6.07
CA ALA A 103 -7.68 17.91 5.29
C ALA A 103 -6.22 18.39 5.13
N HIS A 104 -5.40 18.24 6.17
CA HIS A 104 -3.99 18.57 6.12
C HIS A 104 -3.21 17.64 5.18
N LEU A 105 -3.37 16.32 5.28
CA LEU A 105 -2.72 15.36 4.40
C LEU A 105 -3.16 15.52 2.94
N SER A 106 -4.45 15.73 2.69
CA SER A 106 -4.98 15.94 1.33
C SER A 106 -4.45 17.22 0.69
N SER A 107 -4.36 18.32 1.45
CA SER A 107 -3.78 19.59 0.94
C SER A 107 -2.29 19.51 0.65
N HIS A 108 -1.58 18.56 1.28
CA HIS A 108 -0.16 18.32 1.07
C HIS A 108 0.12 17.10 0.16
N ARG A 109 -0.92 16.43 -0.37
CA ARG A 109 -0.80 15.19 -1.15
C ARG A 109 0.28 15.31 -2.22
N GLU A 110 0.19 16.33 -3.07
CA GLU A 110 1.18 16.50 -4.14
C GLU A 110 2.60 16.80 -3.60
N ALA A 111 2.72 17.53 -2.49
CA ALA A 111 4.02 17.83 -1.89
C ALA A 111 4.67 16.58 -1.30
N VAL A 112 3.87 15.73 -0.64
CA VAL A 112 4.29 14.43 -0.09
C VAL A 112 4.65 13.48 -1.23
N GLU A 113 3.83 13.36 -2.27
CA GLU A 113 4.11 12.54 -3.45
C GLU A 113 5.40 12.97 -4.17
N ARG A 114 5.63 14.29 -4.30
CA ARG A 114 6.89 14.83 -4.85
C ARG A 114 8.09 14.49 -3.98
N ALA A 115 7.98 14.62 -2.66
CA ALA A 115 9.06 14.28 -1.73
C ALA A 115 9.39 12.78 -1.76
N PHE A 116 8.36 11.93 -1.82
CA PHE A 116 8.52 10.47 -1.91
C PHE A 116 9.19 10.05 -3.22
N LYS A 117 8.74 10.58 -4.37
CA LYS A 117 9.40 10.33 -5.66
C LYS A 117 10.88 10.69 -5.64
N ARG A 118 11.25 11.83 -5.03
CA ARG A 118 12.66 12.24 -4.89
C ARG A 118 13.47 11.28 -4.01
N ALA A 119 12.88 10.78 -2.92
CA ALA A 119 13.59 9.92 -1.96
C ALA A 119 13.85 8.50 -2.49
N PHE A 120 13.03 8.00 -3.41
CA PHE A 120 13.07 6.60 -3.87
C PHE A 120 13.38 6.43 -5.36
N GLN A 121 13.68 7.52 -6.09
CA GLN A 121 14.13 7.50 -7.50
C GLN A 121 15.55 8.07 -7.69
N ALA A 122 16.31 8.23 -6.61
CA ALA A 122 17.73 8.62 -6.63
C ALA A 122 18.66 7.41 -6.67
#